data_AF-A0A3C1PGV8-F1
#
_entry.id   AF-A0A3C1PGV8-F1
#
_cell.length_a   1.000
_cell.length_b   1.000
_cell.length_c   1.000
_cell.angle_alpha   90.00
_cell.angle_beta   90.00
_cell.angle_gamma   90.00
#
_symmetry.space_group_name_H-M   'P 1'
#
loop_
_entity.id
_entity.type
_entity.pdbx_description
1 polymer ?
#
loop_
_entity_poly.entity_id
_entity_poly.type
_entity_poly.pdbx_seq_one_letter_code
_entity_poly.pdbx_strand_id
1 'polypeptide(L)' 'MEITGYIAALLFTEEVVVLPGFGAFKVNYKSSVVKDISDEMAAILPPVKEVSFSSEMKEGAGL' A
#
# COMPACT_ATOMS: atom_id res chain seq x y z
N MET A 1 17.56 13.19 5.22
CA MET A 1 16.18 12.66 5.24
C MET A 1 15.65 12.78 3.82
N GLU A 2 15.62 11.67 3.09
CA GLU A 2 15.04 11.63 1.75
C GLU A 2 13.51 11.70 1.85
N ILE A 3 12.86 12.54 1.04
CA ILE A 3 11.39 12.69 1.02
C ILE A 3 10.68 11.34 0.89
N THR A 4 11.23 10.43 0.10
CA THR A 4 10.74 9.05 -0.07
C THR A 4 10.66 8.30 1.26
N GLY A 5 11.68 8.44 2.12
CA GLY A 5 11.70 7.79 3.44
C GLY A 5 10.64 8.37 4.38
N TYR A 6 10.36 9.67 4.28
CA TYR A 6 9.32 10.32 5.06
C TYR A 6 7.92 9.88 4.60
N ILE A 7 7.67 9.82 3.28
CA ILE A 7 6.40 9.32 2.73
C ILE A 7 6.18 7.85 3.13
N ALA A 8 7.23 7.02 3.06
CA ALA A 8 7.14 5.62 3.49
C ALA A 8 6.81 5.48 4.98
N ALA A 9 7.41 6.32 5.83
CA ALA A 9 7.09 6.34 7.26
C ALA A 9 5.63 6.76 7.51
N LEU A 10 5.13 7.76 6.79
CA LEU A 10 3.73 8.17 6.88
C LEU A 10 2.76 7.07 6.41
N LEU A 11 3.07 6.36 5.32
CA LEU A 11 2.27 5.22 4.85
C LEU A 11 2.33 4.00 5.79
N PHE A 12 3.30 3.96 6.70
CA PHE A 12 3.33 2.91 7.71
C PHE A 12 2.22 3.10 8.76
N THR A 13 1.95 4.36 9.14
CA THR A 13 0.94 4.72 10.13
C THR A 13 -0.42 5.02 9.51
N GLU A 14 -0.44 5.74 8.39
CA GLU A 14 -1.63 6.20 7.69
C GLU A 14 -1.94 5.33 6.47
N GLU A 15 -3.22 5.19 6.12
CA GLU A 15 -3.61 4.43 4.94
C GLU A 15 -3.45 5.21 3.63
N VAL A 16 -3.44 6.55 3.68
CA VAL A 16 -3.35 7.41 2.49
C VAL A 16 -2.46 8.62 2.78
N VAL A 17 -1.59 8.95 1.83
CA VAL A 17 -0.79 10.19 1.81
C VAL A 17 -1.09 10.93 0.52
N VAL A 18 -1.65 12.13 0.65
CA VAL A 18 -1.96 13.00 -0.50
C VAL A 18 -0.89 14.09 -0.62
N LEU A 19 -0.33 14.23 -1.82
CA LEU A 19 0.59 15.29 -2.19
C LEU A 19 -0.13 16.21 -3.20
N PRO A 20 -0.60 17.40 -2.76
CA PRO A 20 -1.30 18.32 -3.63
C PRO A 20 -0.49 18.67 -4.88
N GLY A 21 -1.13 18.58 -6.06
CA GLY A 21 -0.47 18.84 -7.34
C GLY A 21 0.46 17.73 -7.85
N PHE A 22 0.59 16.62 -7.12
CA PHE A 22 1.38 15.46 -7.52
C PHE A 22 0.53 14.18 -7.64
N GLY A 23 -0.24 13.85 -6.61
CA GLY A 23 -1.05 12.65 -6.56
C GLY A 23 -1.23 12.10 -5.15
N ALA A 24 -1.76 10.89 -5.04
CA ALA A 24 -1.99 10.21 -3.77
C ALA A 24 -1.34 8.83 -3.75
N PHE A 25 -0.73 8.50 -2.63
CA PHE A 25 -0.30 7.14 -2.29
C PHE A 25 -1.33 6.53 -1.35
N LYS A 26 -1.76 5.31 -1.64
CA LYS A 26 -2.68 4.54 -0.81
C LYS A 26 -2.07 3.19 -0.46
N VAL A 27 -2.18 2.82 0.80
CA VAL A 27 -1.89 1.49 1.28
C VAL A 27 -3.13 0.62 1.16
N ASN A 28 -2.98 -0.53 0.52
CA ASN A 28 -3.97 -1.58 0.50
C ASN A 28 -3.44 -2.74 1.34
N TYR A 29 -4.17 -3.08 2.40
CA TYR A 29 -3.84 -4.26 3.19
C TYR A 29 -4.30 -5.51 2.46
N LYS A 30 -3.36 -6.42 2.23
CA LYS A 30 -3.63 -7.73 1.64
C LYS A 30 -3.48 -8.78 2.72
N SER A 31 -4.57 -9.50 2.96
CA SER A 31 -4.61 -10.60 3.93
C SER A 31 -3.59 -11.69 3.60
N SER A 32 -3.21 -12.46 4.62
CA SER A 32 -2.38 -13.65 4.45
C SER A 32 -3.05 -14.63 3.49
N VAL A 33 -2.24 -15.26 2.63
CA VAL A 33 -2.73 -16.24 1.66
C VAL A 33 -1.95 -17.53 1.84
N VAL A 34 -2.66 -18.66 1.91
CA VAL A 34 -2.03 -19.98 1.79
C VAL A 34 -1.76 -20.20 0.30
N LYS A 35 -0.48 -20.34 -0.05
CA LYS A 35 -0.04 -20.59 -1.41
C LYS A 35 0.51 -22.00 -1.50
N ASP A 36 -0.11 -22.81 -2.34
CA ASP A 36 0.41 -24.13 -2.69
C ASP A 36 1.69 -23.93 -3.54
N ILE A 37 2.80 -24.48 -3.06
CA ILE A 37 4.09 -24.47 -3.75
C ILE A 37 4.25 -25.75 -4.58
N SER A 38 3.66 -26.85 -4.13
CA SER A 38 3.55 -28.14 -4.82
C SER A 38 2.37 -28.94 -4.28
N ASP A 39 2.04 -30.09 -4.89
CA ASP A 39 0.93 -30.96 -4.46
C ASP A 39 1.00 -31.41 -2.99
N GLU A 40 2.19 -31.37 -2.36
CA GLU A 40 2.42 -31.79 -0.98
C GLU A 40 2.93 -30.67 -0.05
N MET A 41 3.16 -29.46 -0.56
CA MET A 41 3.68 -28.35 0.24
C MET A 41 2.91 -27.06 -0.01
N ALA A 42 2.33 -26.52 1.06
CA ALA A 42 1.74 -25.20 1.11
C ALA A 42 2.55 -24.28 2.02
N ALA A 43 2.64 -23.00 1.67
CA ALA A 43 3.24 -21.97 2.51
C ALA A 43 2.22 -20.89 2.86
N ILE A 44 2.31 -20.36 4.06
CA ILE A 44 1.52 -19.21 4.50
C ILE A 44 2.30 -17.96 4.13
N LEU A 45 1.76 -17.17 3.20
CA LEU A 45 2.27 -15.83 2.94
C LEU A 45 1.71 -14.90 4.02
N PRO A 46 2.56 -14.16 4.76
CA PRO A 46 2.10 -13.21 5.75
C PRO A 46 1.28 -12.09 5.08
N PRO A 47 0.45 -11.37 5.83
CA PRO A 47 -0.23 -10.20 5.30
C PRO A 47 0.79 -9.14 4.88
N VAL A 48 0.46 -8.39 3.83
CA VAL A 48 1.33 -7.35 3.29
C VAL A 48 0.57 -6.05 3.08
N LYS A 49 1.28 -4.93 3.27
CA LYS A 49 0.82 -3.59 2.87
C LYS A 49 1.34 -3.31 1.47
N GLU A 50 0.44 -3.26 0.49
CA GLU A 50 0.76 -2.91 -0.89
C GLU A 50 0.50 -1.42 -1.12
N VAL A 51 1.46 -0.70 -1.70
CA VAL A 51 1.33 0.74 -1.98
C VAL A 51 0.92 0.95 -3.42
N SER A 52 -0.17 1.68 -3.64
CA SER A 52 -0.62 2.10 -4.96
C SER A 52 -0.51 3.62 -5.08
N PHE A 53 -0.16 4.09 -6.28
CA PHE A 53 -0.06 5.52 -6.59
C PHE A 53 -1.12 5.91 -7.61
N SER A 54 -1.78 7.04 -7.38
CA SER A 54 -2.70 7.68 -8.32
C SER A 54 -2.23 9.11 -8.60
N SER A 55 -1.92 9.40 -9.86
CA SER A 55 -1.63 10.75 -10.34
C SER A 55 -2.90 11.56 -10.61
N GLU A 56 -4.04 10.88 -10.82
CA GLU A 56 -5.33 11.55 -10.96
C GLU A 56 -5.86 11.88 -9.56
N MET A 57 -5.71 13.14 -9.15
CA MET A 57 -6.56 13.71 -8.11
C MET A 57 -7.96 13.86 -8.70
N LYS A 58 -8.77 12.80 -8.66
CA LYS A 58 -10.21 13.01 -8.69
C LYS A 58 -10.55 13.70 -7.37
N GLU A 59 -10.80 15.00 -7.43
CA GLU A 59 -11.55 15.73 -6.41
C GLU A 59 -12.73 14.85 -5.99
N GLY A 60 -12.71 14.30 -4.77
CA GLY A 60 -13.84 13.50 -4.27
C GLY A 60 -13.52 12.20 -3.52
N ALA A 61 -12.27 11.79 -3.34
CA ALA A 61 -11.95 10.65 -2.45
C ALA A 61 -11.78 11.07 -0.98
N GLY A 62 -12.65 11.96 -0.48
CA GLY A 62 -12.56 12.48 0.88
C GLY A 62 -13.78 13.29 1.27
N LEU A 63 -14.90 12.59 1.47
CA LEU A 63 -15.94 12.88 2.48
C LEU A 63 -16.55 11.54 2.92
#